data_AF-A0A920GKM2-F1
#
_entry.id   AF-A0A920GKM2-F1
#
_cell.length_a   1.000
_cell.length_b   1.000
_cell.length_c   1.000
_cell.angle_alpha   90.00
_cell.angle_beta   90.00
_cell.angle_gamma   90.00
#
_symmetry.space_group_name_H-M   'P 1'
#
loop_
_entity.id
_entity.type
_entity.pdbx_description
1 polymer ?
#
loop_
_entity_poly.entity_id
_entity_poly.type
_entity_poly.pdbx_seq_one_letter_code
_entity_poly.pdbx_strand_id
1 'polypeptide(L)' 'MDKRHSVRPGLTGLAQVRGYRGDTPNKASIQNRINSDIEYISKQSIVLDLEIILISFWMLVRASIRRIFN' A
#
# COMPACT_ATOMS: atom_id res chain seq x y z
N MET A 1 -6.72 -24.59 12.01
CA MET A 1 -6.06 -23.29 11.77
C MET A 1 -6.49 -22.79 10.42
N ASP A 2 -7.20 -21.67 10.42
CA ASP A 2 -8.13 -21.21 9.38
C ASP A 2 -7.49 -20.76 8.05
N LYS A 3 -8.20 -21.00 6.95
CA LYS A 3 -7.96 -20.55 5.56
C LYS A 3 -7.96 -19.02 5.37
N ARG A 4 -7.76 -18.22 6.43
CA ARG A 4 -7.78 -16.75 6.38
C ARG A 4 -6.40 -16.10 6.15
N HIS A 5 -5.33 -16.90 6.09
CA HIS A 5 -3.96 -16.45 5.79
C HIS A 5 -3.57 -16.51 4.30
N SER A 6 -4.52 -16.72 3.38
CA SER A 6 -4.22 -16.96 1.96
C SER A 6 -4.58 -15.81 1.01
N VAL A 7 -4.99 -14.65 1.51
CA VAL A 7 -5.20 -13.49 0.65
C VAL A 7 -3.88 -12.74 0.59
N ARG A 8 -3.17 -12.86 -0.54
CA ARG A 8 -2.00 -12.03 -0.82
C ARG A 8 -2.45 -10.57 -0.68
N PRO A 9 -1.81 -9.76 0.20
CA PRO A 9 -2.16 -8.36 0.31
C PRO A 9 -2.07 -7.73 -1.09
N GLY A 10 -3.01 -6.84 -1.40
CA GLY A 10 -3.02 -6.11 -2.67
C GLY A 10 -1.64 -5.56 -2.98
N LEU A 11 -1.17 -5.78 -4.21
CA LEU A 11 0.18 -5.41 -4.62
C LEU A 11 0.41 -3.90 -4.49
N THR A 12 -0.64 -3.06 -4.65
CA THR A 12 -0.63 -1.59 -4.52
C THR A 12 -1.98 -1.02 -4.04
N GLY A 13 -1.99 0.23 -3.52
CA GLY A 13 -3.19 0.96 -3.11
C GLY A 13 -2.88 2.18 -2.23
N LEU A 14 -3.85 3.08 -2.00
CA LEU A 14 -3.66 4.30 -1.18
C LEU A 14 -3.15 3.98 0.24
N ALA A 15 -3.59 2.86 0.82
CA ALA A 15 -3.09 2.36 2.09
C ALA A 15 -1.57 2.05 2.06
N GLN A 16 -1.09 1.55 0.93
CA GLN A 16 0.32 1.21 0.73
C GLN A 16 1.20 2.46 0.58
N VAL A 17 0.70 3.49 -0.10
CA VAL A 17 1.36 4.81 -0.20
C VAL A 17 1.51 5.45 1.18
N ARG A 18 0.48 5.32 2.03
CA ARG A 18 0.46 5.84 3.40
C ARG A 18 1.27 5.03 4.41
N GLY A 19 1.97 3.99 3.97
CA GLY A 19 2.82 3.19 4.84
C GLY A 19 2.05 2.21 5.72
N TYR A 20 0.78 1.93 5.45
CA TYR A 20 0.05 0.81 6.06
C TYR A 20 0.48 -0.53 5.44
N ARG A 21 1.80 -0.75 5.37
CA ARG A 21 2.47 -1.96 4.90
C ARG A 21 2.91 -2.78 6.11
N GLY A 22 2.66 -4.09 6.11
CA GLY A 22 3.19 -4.96 7.17
C GLY A 22 2.32 -6.17 7.47
N ASP A 23 3.02 -7.24 7.89
CA ASP A 23 2.51 -8.57 8.25
C ASP A 23 1.90 -8.66 9.66
N THR A 24 1.88 -7.56 10.42
CA THR A 24 1.36 -7.55 11.80
C THR A 24 -0.03 -6.92 11.85
N PRO A 25 -1.11 -7.72 11.93
CA PRO A 25 -2.48 -7.21 11.97
C PRO A 25 -2.79 -6.70 13.38
N ASN A 26 -2.41 -5.47 13.70
CA ASN A 26 -3.06 -4.78 14.83
C ASN A 26 -4.40 -4.19 14.35
N LYS A 27 -5.39 -4.07 15.24
CA LYS A 27 -6.73 -3.55 14.88
C LYS A 27 -6.66 -2.18 14.20
N ALA A 28 -5.73 -1.33 14.63
CA ALA A 28 -5.52 0.00 14.05
C ALA A 28 -5.08 -0.06 12.57
N SER A 29 -4.21 -1.00 12.20
CA SER A 29 -3.71 -1.18 10.84
C SER A 29 -4.81 -1.66 9.89
N ILE A 30 -5.72 -2.52 10.37
CA ILE A 30 -6.88 -2.98 9.61
C ILE A 30 -7.84 -1.81 9.37
N GLN A 31 -8.13 -1.03 10.42
CA GLN A 31 -9.00 0.13 10.31
C GLN A 31 -8.44 1.18 9.35
N ASN A 32 -7.13 1.42 9.40
CA ASN A 32 -6.45 2.37 8.51
C ASN A 32 -6.48 1.93 7.03
N ARG A 33 -6.43 0.62 6.75
CA ARG A 33 -6.61 0.07 5.40
C ARG A 33 -8.03 0.32 4.91
N ILE A 34 -9.03 -0.05 5.72
CA ILE A 34 -10.46 0.16 5.39
C ILE A 34 -10.74 1.65 5.13
N ASN A 35 -10.26 2.54 5.99
CA ASN A 35 -10.44 3.98 5.81
C ASN A 35 -9.77 4.49 4.53
N SER A 36 -8.60 3.96 4.19
CA SER A 36 -7.90 4.33 2.95
C SER A 36 -8.62 3.82 1.70
N ASP A 37 -9.26 2.64 1.77
CA ASP A 37 -10.05 2.10 0.67
C ASP A 37 -11.34 2.92 0.46
N ILE A 38 -12.03 3.28 1.55
CA ILE A 38 -13.21 4.18 1.50
C ILE A 38 -12.83 5.55 0.94
N GLU A 39 -11.68 6.09 1.36
CA GLU A 39 -11.19 7.36 0.83
C GLU A 39 -10.85 7.28 -0.66
N TYR A 40 -10.21 6.20 -1.09
CA TYR A 40 -9.89 5.99 -2.50
C TYR A 40 -11.17 5.93 -3.35
N ILE A 41 -12.19 5.19 -2.92
CA ILE A 41 -13.48 5.09 -3.63
C ILE A 41 -14.20 6.44 -3.66
N SER A 42 -14.18 7.20 -2.55
CA SER A 42 -14.88 8.48 -2.45
C SER A 42 -14.19 9.64 -3.18
N LYS A 43 -12.86 9.58 -3.34
CA LYS A 43 -12.05 10.64 -3.97
C LYS A 43 -11.39 10.19 -5.27
N GLN A 44 -11.86 9.08 -5.84
CA GLN A 44 -11.27 8.48 -7.03
C GLN A 44 -11.14 9.54 -8.12
N SER A 45 -9.90 9.79 -8.55
CA SER A 45 -9.57 10.76 -9.57
C SER A 45 -8.29 10.32 -10.29
N ILE A 46 -8.16 10.74 -11.55
CA ILE A 46 -6.97 10.43 -12.37
C ILE A 46 -5.68 10.93 -11.70
N VAL A 47 -5.76 12.05 -10.96
CA VAL A 47 -4.62 12.61 -10.21
C VAL A 47 -4.19 11.68 -9.08
N LEU A 48 -5.14 11.11 -8.35
CA LEU A 48 -4.86 10.15 -7.27
C LEU A 48 -4.20 8.87 -7.81
N ASP A 49 -4.65 8.39 -8.97
CA ASP A 49 -4.05 7.22 -9.62
C ASP A 49 -2.60 7.48 -10.05
N LEU A 50 -2.33 8.66 -10.61
CA LEU A 50 -0.97 9.08 -10.98
C LEU A 50 -0.05 9.19 -9.76
N GLU A 51 -0.55 9.73 -8.65
CA GLU A 51 0.21 9.83 -7.40
C GLU A 51 0.60 8.45 -6.86
N ILE A 52 -0.35 7.50 -6.85
CA ILE A 52 -0.09 6.12 -6.41
C ILE A 52 0.99 5.45 -7.28
N ILE A 53 0.93 5.63 -8.59
CA ILE A 53 1.91 5.06 -9.54
C ILE A 53 3.29 5.67 -9.31
N LEU A 54 3.41 7.00 -9.22
CA LEU A 54 4.69 7.69 -9.04
C LEU A 54 5.37 7.30 -7.73
N ILE A 55 4.61 7.25 -6.63
CA ILE A 55 5.16 6.86 -5.32
C ILE A 55 5.61 5.40 -5.33
N SER A 56 4.82 4.52 -5.94
CA SER A 56 5.18 3.10 -6.08
C SER A 56 6.46 2.93 -6.91
N PHE A 57 6.58 3.63 -8.03
CA PHE A 57 7.77 3.63 -8.87
C PHE A 57 9.00 4.16 -8.12
N TRP A 58 8.87 5.29 -7.42
CA TRP A 58 9.96 5.88 -6.64
C TRP A 58 10.47 4.95 -5.54
N MET A 59 9.57 4.24 -4.84
CA MET A 59 9.96 3.25 -3.84
C MET A 59 10.79 2.11 -4.45
N LEU A 60 10.43 1.62 -5.63
CA LEU A 60 11.19 0.59 -6.34
C LEU A 60 12.57 1.11 -6.77
N VAL A 61 12.63 2.30 -7.37
CA VAL A 61 13.89 2.94 -7.79
C VAL A 61 14.82 3.14 -6.59
N ARG A 62 14.30 3.70 -5.48
CA ARG A 62 15.07 3.89 -4.24
C ARG A 62 15.59 2.57 -3.68
N ALA A 63 14.78 1.50 -3.70
CA ALA A 63 15.20 0.18 -3.24
C ALA A 63 16.30 -0.41 -4.13
N SER A 64 16.17 -0.30 -5.45
CA SER A 64 17.18 -0.74 -6.41
C SER A 64 18.51 0.01 -6.26
N ILE A 65 18.46 1.35 -6.12
CA ILE A 65 19.66 2.17 -5.88
C ILE A 65 20.34 1.75 -4.57
N ARG A 66 19.57 1.61 -3.47
CA ARG A 66 20.13 1.20 -2.18
C ARG A 66 20.85 -0.15 -2.26
N ARG A 67 20.38 -1.06 -3.11
CA ARG A 67 20.99 -2.39 -3.32
C ARG A 67 22.29 -2.34 -4.14
N ILE A 68 22.48 -1.31 -4.98
CA ILE A 68 23.69 -1.16 -5.81
C ILE A 68 24.83 -0.54 -4.99
N PHE A 69 24.51 0.35 -4.04
CA PHE A 69 25.51 1.10 -3.25
C PHE A 69 25.81 0.51 -1.86
N ASN A 70 25.28 -0.67 -1.55
CA ASN A 70 25.43 -1.34 -0.25
C ASN A 70 25.85 -2.79 -0.46
#